data_AF-A0A6C2YPA0-F1
#
_entry.id   AF-A0A6C2YPA0-F1
#
_cell.length_a   1.000
_cell.length_b   1.000
_cell.length_c   1.000
_cell.angle_alpha   90.00
_cell.angle_beta   90.00
_cell.angle_gamma   90.00
#
_symmetry.space_group_name_H-M   'P 1'
#
loop_
_entity.id
_entity.type
_entity.pdbx_description
1 polymer ?
#
loop_
_entity_poly.entity_id
_entity_poly.type
_entity_poly.pdbx_seq_one_letter_code
_entity_poly.pdbx_strand_id
1 'polypeptide(L)'
;MALDMTAEQKELGKANFLEVTDGLTRRGFMKSMAAAAGVVPVAAATYFGYESIKGKPVKAALIGCGDEGGVLLGEHNPDYIQFVAACDIRPYNKTRILNGDPKVPLRKGFAKVYGADYAKNIGEKHFYTSWEEMLEKEKDLEAVVIALPLHLHAPVAIACMKAGKHVLCEKLMARTITQCKDMIRTAEDPKVDRILTIGHQRHYSMLYAHAVEVMNSGVLGDVKHIRALWHRNFTWPWSPEAGAPELAAGVQQPQIRDGWYQPVFKMDYDALKDSVKKYGYDDVEQLIRWRLNRATGGGLMAELGSHQLDACSIFLGKVHPIAVTGYGGRLFFGPGKNDRDIDDHIFLTFEFPGKNYANDKNDVVVVSYSSISTNGFEAYGECVMGSRGTLVVEAEQSAMLYMERNPTAKGGGAPRSTNVSVTTQASNKPALESSSTWGPAAPTAAAGSSGGGAATAAAGPISRGYKEEMEDFAYCIRRWNDGMSSDRRITRCPGKVAMADAIIAFTANLAMKRKQRIEFQEGWFDPKNFDSVPEKDGELA
;
A
#
# COMPACT_ATOMS: atom_id res chain seq x y z
N MET A 1 -12.92 -10.74 2.85
CA MET A 1 -13.65 -9.53 3.27
C MET A 1 -15.07 -9.67 2.79
N ALA A 2 -16.04 -9.39 3.65
CA ALA A 2 -17.38 -9.95 3.68
C ALA A 2 -17.34 -11.33 4.36
N LEU A 3 -17.87 -11.33 5.58
CA LEU A 3 -17.91 -12.45 6.50
C LEU A 3 -18.50 -13.68 5.79
N ASP A 4 -17.67 -14.72 5.73
CA ASP A 4 -18.04 -16.11 5.49
C ASP A 4 -18.71 -16.43 4.14
N MET A 5 -18.11 -15.91 3.05
CA MET A 5 -18.48 -16.35 1.70
C MET A 5 -17.90 -17.74 1.38
N THR A 6 -18.76 -18.67 0.96
CA THR A 6 -18.35 -19.96 0.42
C THR A 6 -17.50 -19.78 -0.84
N ALA A 7 -16.76 -20.81 -1.23
CA ALA A 7 -15.99 -20.80 -2.48
C ALA A 7 -16.89 -20.49 -3.69
N GLU A 8 -18.11 -21.06 -3.72
CA GLU A 8 -19.11 -20.82 -4.77
C GLU A 8 -19.56 -19.36 -4.83
N GLN A 9 -19.81 -18.72 -3.67
CA GLN A 9 -20.17 -17.30 -3.62
C GLN A 9 -19.03 -16.42 -4.15
N LYS A 10 -17.77 -16.74 -3.80
CA LYS A 10 -16.61 -16.02 -4.33
C LYS A 10 -16.48 -16.16 -5.84
N GLU A 11 -16.65 -17.37 -6.38
CA GLU A 11 -16.60 -17.60 -7.83
C GLU A 11 -17.72 -16.89 -8.56
N LEU A 12 -18.95 -16.90 -8.01
CA LEU A 12 -20.06 -16.11 -8.55
C LEU A 12 -19.73 -14.61 -8.56
N GLY A 13 -19.18 -14.08 -7.46
CA GLY A 13 -18.78 -12.68 -7.37
C GLY A 13 -17.73 -12.30 -8.42
N LYS A 14 -16.73 -13.16 -8.65
CA LYS A 14 -15.72 -12.98 -9.70
C LYS A 14 -16.33 -13.03 -11.09
N ALA A 15 -17.23 -13.98 -11.35
CA ALA A 15 -17.91 -14.12 -12.64
C ALA A 15 -18.73 -12.87 -12.98
N ASN A 16 -19.51 -12.35 -12.02
CA ASN A 16 -20.27 -11.11 -12.20
C ASN A 16 -19.36 -9.91 -12.50
N PHE A 17 -18.22 -9.81 -11.82
CA PHE A 17 -17.25 -8.74 -12.06
C PHE A 17 -16.72 -8.81 -13.50
N LEU A 18 -16.30 -10.01 -13.93
CA LEU A 18 -15.80 -10.24 -15.29
C LEU A 18 -16.84 -9.93 -16.36
N GLU A 19 -18.10 -10.35 -16.16
CA GLU A 19 -19.20 -10.09 -17.10
C GLU A 19 -19.42 -8.58 -17.31
N VAL A 20 -19.42 -7.79 -16.23
CA VAL A 20 -19.57 -6.33 -16.32
C VAL A 20 -18.37 -5.71 -17.04
N THR A 21 -17.14 -6.13 -16.72
CA THR A 21 -15.95 -5.63 -17.39
C THR A 21 -15.97 -5.95 -18.89
N ASP A 22 -16.34 -7.17 -19.29
CA ASP A 22 -16.46 -7.56 -20.71
C ASP A 22 -17.56 -6.76 -21.44
N GLY A 23 -18.65 -6.43 -20.74
CA GLY A 23 -19.68 -5.55 -21.29
C GLY A 23 -19.20 -4.12 -21.56
N LEU A 24 -18.23 -3.62 -20.78
CA LEU A 24 -17.62 -2.30 -20.99
C LEU A 24 -16.67 -2.30 -22.19
N THR A 25 -15.91 -3.39 -22.39
CA THR A 25 -15.01 -3.52 -23.56
C THR A 25 -15.77 -3.56 -24.88
N ARG A 26 -16.85 -4.35 -24.94
CA ARG A 26 -17.68 -4.50 -26.16
C ARG A 26 -18.38 -3.21 -26.60
N ARG A 27 -18.69 -2.30 -25.68
CA ARG A 27 -19.34 -1.00 -25.97
C ARG A 27 -18.37 0.07 -26.47
N GLY A 28 -17.12 -0.29 -26.76
CA GLY A 28 -16.09 0.66 -27.20
C GLY A 28 -15.59 1.60 -26.10
N PHE A 29 -16.04 1.41 -24.86
CA PHE A 29 -15.53 2.12 -23.69
C PHE A 29 -14.12 1.61 -23.32
N MET A 30 -13.78 0.39 -23.72
CA MET A 30 -12.40 -0.11 -23.78
C MET A 30 -12.12 -0.80 -25.11
N LYS A 31 -11.14 -0.32 -25.88
CA LYS A 31 -10.55 -1.07 -27.01
C LYS A 31 -9.62 -2.18 -26.47
N SER A 32 -10.15 -3.07 -25.64
CA SER A 32 -9.34 -4.10 -25.00
C SER A 32 -10.19 -5.05 -24.20
N MET A 33 -10.65 -6.13 -24.83
CA MET A 33 -10.49 -7.51 -24.36
C MET A 33 -11.39 -8.39 -25.22
N ALA A 34 -10.78 -9.27 -25.98
CA ALA A 34 -11.44 -10.49 -26.42
C ALA A 34 -10.46 -11.64 -26.14
N ALA A 35 -10.75 -12.41 -25.10
CA ALA A 35 -11.00 -13.85 -25.20
C ALA A 35 -11.01 -14.46 -23.79
N ALA A 36 -12.13 -15.10 -23.45
CA ALA A 36 -12.06 -16.27 -22.58
C ALA A 36 -10.97 -17.20 -23.18
N ALA A 37 -10.00 -17.58 -22.36
CA ALA A 37 -8.74 -18.28 -22.71
C ALA A 37 -7.57 -17.45 -23.30
N GLY A 38 -7.61 -16.12 -23.27
CA GLY A 38 -6.49 -15.32 -23.72
C GLY A 38 -6.71 -13.84 -23.48
N VAL A 39 -6.27 -13.35 -22.31
CA VAL A 39 -6.13 -11.92 -22.06
C VAL A 39 -5.14 -11.39 -23.09
N VAL A 40 -5.58 -10.65 -24.11
CA VAL A 40 -4.68 -9.73 -24.81
C VAL A 40 -4.51 -8.55 -23.85
N PRO A 41 -3.40 -8.46 -23.11
CA PRO A 41 -3.20 -7.37 -22.19
C PRO A 41 -2.99 -6.14 -23.05
N VAL A 42 -3.83 -5.12 -22.89
CA VAL A 42 -3.27 -3.77 -23.01
C VAL A 42 -2.13 -3.77 -22.00
N ALA A 43 -0.90 -3.65 -22.48
CA ALA A 43 0.25 -3.58 -21.58
C ALA A 43 -0.08 -2.49 -20.55
N ALA A 44 0.15 -2.75 -19.26
CA ALA A 44 -0.16 -1.81 -18.19
C ALA A 44 0.40 -0.40 -18.50
N ALA A 45 1.53 -0.34 -19.19
CA ALA A 45 2.08 0.81 -19.88
C ALA A 45 1.04 1.65 -20.65
N THR A 46 0.39 1.08 -21.66
CA THR A 46 -0.62 1.77 -22.47
C THR A 46 -1.82 2.22 -21.65
N TYR A 47 -2.26 1.43 -20.66
CA TYR A 47 -3.37 1.83 -19.79
C TYR A 47 -3.01 3.04 -18.91
N PHE A 48 -1.81 3.03 -18.32
CA PHE A 48 -1.33 4.11 -17.46
C PHE A 48 -0.70 5.29 -18.23
N GLY A 49 -0.64 5.19 -19.56
CA GLY A 49 -0.21 6.26 -20.45
C GLY A 49 1.30 6.41 -20.60
N TYR A 50 2.08 5.37 -20.29
CA TYR A 50 3.52 5.33 -20.54
C TYR A 50 3.87 4.31 -21.64
N GLU A 51 5.07 4.44 -22.18
CA GLU A 51 5.58 3.59 -23.27
C GLU A 51 6.98 3.10 -22.91
N SER A 52 7.57 2.27 -23.77
CA SER A 52 9.00 1.96 -23.67
C SER A 52 9.83 3.25 -23.69
N ILE A 53 10.84 3.30 -22.81
CA ILE A 53 11.74 4.45 -22.79
C ILE A 53 12.64 4.47 -24.02
N LYS A 54 12.93 5.69 -24.51
CA LYS A 54 13.97 5.91 -25.51
C LYS A 54 15.31 6.09 -24.80
N GLY A 55 16.36 5.42 -25.28
CA GLY A 55 17.71 5.53 -24.73
C GLY A 55 18.00 4.50 -23.64
N LYS A 56 18.91 4.86 -22.72
CA LYS A 56 19.37 3.96 -21.65
C LYS A 56 18.43 3.99 -20.45
N PRO A 57 18.35 2.92 -19.64
CA PRO A 57 17.69 2.94 -18.34
C PRO A 57 18.14 4.13 -17.48
N VAL A 58 17.25 4.64 -16.64
CA VAL A 58 17.57 5.70 -15.65
C VAL A 58 18.55 5.14 -14.63
N LYS A 59 19.73 5.76 -14.51
CA LYS A 59 20.70 5.41 -13.47
C LYS A 59 20.20 5.93 -12.12
N ALA A 60 19.86 5.02 -11.23
CA ALA A 60 19.31 5.35 -9.91
C ALA A 60 20.13 4.73 -8.77
N ALA A 61 19.98 5.30 -7.57
CA ALA A 61 20.42 4.70 -6.33
C ALA A 61 19.24 4.34 -5.44
N LEU A 62 19.37 3.23 -4.69
CA LEU A 62 18.39 2.82 -3.68
C LEU A 62 18.85 3.27 -2.29
N ILE A 63 18.09 4.14 -1.62
CA ILE A 63 18.38 4.63 -0.27
C ILE A 63 17.37 4.00 0.70
N GLY A 64 17.85 3.15 1.62
CA GLY A 64 17.01 2.31 2.45
C GLY A 64 16.87 0.91 1.85
N CYS A 65 17.64 -0.04 2.37
CA CYS A 65 17.77 -1.41 1.86
C CYS A 65 17.03 -2.42 2.75
N GLY A 66 16.00 -1.96 3.46
CA GLY A 66 15.15 -2.79 4.30
C GLY A 66 14.12 -3.60 3.51
N ASP A 67 13.05 -3.96 4.19
CA ASP A 67 11.97 -4.79 3.66
C ASP A 67 11.32 -4.23 2.38
N GLU A 68 11.06 -2.92 2.33
CA GLU A 68 10.44 -2.27 1.17
C GLU A 68 11.46 -2.03 0.05
N GLY A 69 12.67 -1.56 0.39
CA GLY A 69 13.76 -1.42 -0.59
C GLY A 69 14.09 -2.74 -1.33
N GLY A 70 13.99 -3.87 -0.62
CA GLY A 70 14.10 -5.19 -1.24
C GLY A 70 12.99 -5.50 -2.24
N VAL A 71 11.75 -5.08 -1.98
CA VAL A 71 10.62 -5.23 -2.92
C VAL A 71 10.81 -4.33 -4.14
N LEU A 72 11.18 -3.07 -3.93
CA LEU A 72 11.45 -2.11 -5.02
C LEU A 72 12.57 -2.62 -5.93
N LEU A 73 13.69 -3.09 -5.35
CA LEU A 73 14.76 -3.72 -6.13
C LEU A 73 14.29 -4.98 -6.86
N GLY A 74 13.46 -5.82 -6.23
CA GLY A 74 13.03 -7.06 -6.86
C GLY A 74 12.01 -6.88 -7.96
N GLU A 75 11.13 -5.89 -7.87
CA GLU A 75 10.00 -5.70 -8.78
C GLU A 75 10.23 -4.65 -9.87
N HIS A 76 11.26 -3.82 -9.77
CA HIS A 76 11.56 -2.87 -10.84
C HIS A 76 11.91 -3.57 -12.16
N ASN A 77 11.75 -2.83 -13.26
CA ASN A 77 12.20 -3.26 -14.57
C ASN A 77 13.60 -2.69 -14.89
N PRO A 78 14.65 -3.52 -15.03
CA PRO A 78 16.00 -3.09 -15.38
C PRO A 78 16.10 -2.32 -16.70
N ASP A 79 15.14 -2.52 -17.62
CA ASP A 79 15.10 -1.80 -18.89
C ASP A 79 14.66 -0.34 -18.72
N TYR A 80 14.07 0.02 -17.57
CA TYR A 80 13.60 1.37 -17.26
C TYR A 80 14.47 2.05 -16.19
N ILE A 81 14.81 1.32 -15.13
CA ILE A 81 15.65 1.82 -14.03
C ILE A 81 16.80 0.84 -13.81
N GLN A 82 18.02 1.35 -13.76
CA GLN A 82 19.20 0.60 -13.34
C GLN A 82 19.69 1.12 -12.00
N PHE A 83 19.61 0.29 -10.96
CA PHE A 83 20.22 0.58 -9.66
C PHE A 83 21.74 0.37 -9.74
N VAL A 84 22.49 1.47 -9.67
CA VAL A 84 23.97 1.48 -9.75
C VAL A 84 24.65 1.66 -8.40
N ALA A 85 23.88 2.04 -7.37
CA ALA A 85 24.36 2.18 -6.00
C ALA A 85 23.24 1.89 -4.99
N ALA A 86 23.63 1.54 -3.77
CA ALA A 86 22.72 1.29 -2.66
C ALA A 86 23.24 1.93 -1.35
N CYS A 87 22.35 2.38 -0.49
CA CYS A 87 22.70 3.00 0.78
C CYS A 87 21.85 2.46 1.94
N ASP A 88 22.50 1.93 2.97
CA ASP A 88 21.86 1.56 4.25
C ASP A 88 22.93 1.45 5.35
N ILE A 89 22.58 1.89 6.56
CA ILE A 89 23.48 1.87 7.71
C ILE A 89 23.58 0.48 8.37
N ARG A 90 22.63 -0.42 8.11
CA ARG A 90 22.54 -1.72 8.78
C ARG A 90 23.29 -2.82 8.00
N PRO A 91 24.33 -3.45 8.60
CA PRO A 91 25.00 -4.61 8.00
C PRO A 91 24.03 -5.75 7.61
N TYR A 92 22.98 -5.98 8.40
CA TYR A 92 21.98 -6.99 8.08
C TYR A 92 21.22 -6.68 6.77
N ASN A 93 20.84 -5.40 6.57
CA ASN A 93 20.16 -4.97 5.35
C ASN A 93 21.09 -5.05 4.13
N LYS A 94 22.38 -4.72 4.29
CA LYS A 94 23.39 -4.92 3.22
C LYS A 94 23.41 -6.37 2.74
N THR A 95 23.46 -7.32 3.67
CA THR A 95 23.46 -8.76 3.31
C THR A 95 22.19 -9.15 2.56
N ARG A 96 21.02 -8.70 3.03
CA ARG A 96 19.72 -9.03 2.42
C ARG A 96 19.51 -8.40 1.06
N ILE A 97 19.89 -7.14 0.86
CA ILE A 97 19.67 -6.47 -0.42
C ILE A 97 20.58 -7.01 -1.52
N LEU A 98 21.78 -7.48 -1.17
CA LEU A 98 22.69 -8.09 -2.13
C LEU A 98 22.24 -9.50 -2.54
N ASN A 99 21.83 -10.32 -1.57
CA ASN A 99 21.56 -11.75 -1.79
C ASN A 99 20.08 -12.09 -2.03
N GLY A 100 19.17 -11.23 -1.58
CA GLY A 100 17.74 -11.47 -1.52
C GLY A 100 17.27 -12.05 -0.19
N ASP A 101 15.95 -12.08 -0.01
CA ASP A 101 15.27 -12.71 1.13
C ASP A 101 14.59 -14.00 0.63
N PRO A 102 15.09 -15.19 1.03
CA PRO A 102 14.56 -16.45 0.52
C PRO A 102 13.10 -16.70 0.94
N LYS A 103 12.60 -15.99 1.95
CA LYS A 103 11.22 -16.16 2.47
C LYS A 103 10.20 -15.30 1.75
N VAL A 104 10.67 -14.25 1.07
CA VAL A 104 9.80 -13.28 0.42
C VAL A 104 10.19 -13.21 -1.05
N PRO A 105 9.49 -13.91 -1.95
CA PRO A 105 9.85 -14.00 -3.37
C PRO A 105 10.02 -12.66 -4.09
N LEU A 106 9.35 -11.60 -3.61
CA LEU A 106 9.45 -10.23 -4.13
C LEU A 106 10.79 -9.58 -3.80
N ARG A 107 11.49 -9.99 -2.74
CA ARG A 107 12.77 -9.40 -2.31
C ARG A 107 13.93 -10.17 -2.92
N LYS A 108 14.07 -10.05 -4.24
CA LYS A 108 14.98 -10.89 -5.05
C LYS A 108 16.47 -10.63 -4.78
N GLY A 109 16.83 -9.39 -4.42
CA GLY A 109 18.20 -8.95 -4.21
C GLY A 109 19.00 -8.74 -5.50
N PHE A 110 20.12 -8.02 -5.41
CA PHE A 110 20.95 -7.65 -6.56
C PHE A 110 21.45 -8.89 -7.32
N ALA A 111 21.84 -9.96 -6.60
CA ALA A 111 22.41 -11.15 -7.21
C ALA A 111 21.43 -11.85 -8.16
N LYS A 112 20.14 -11.88 -7.82
CA LYS A 112 19.10 -12.48 -8.66
C LYS A 112 18.65 -11.57 -9.78
N VAL A 113 18.65 -10.25 -9.57
CA VAL A 113 18.18 -9.27 -10.55
C VAL A 113 19.24 -8.96 -11.61
N TYR A 114 20.48 -8.72 -11.21
CA TYR A 114 21.56 -8.26 -12.09
C TYR A 114 22.72 -9.25 -12.23
N GLY A 115 22.70 -10.35 -11.48
CA GLY A 115 23.78 -11.34 -11.45
C GLY A 115 24.75 -11.14 -10.28
N ALA A 116 25.46 -12.22 -9.92
CA ALA A 116 26.32 -12.28 -8.75
C ALA A 116 27.50 -11.30 -8.81
N ASP A 117 28.15 -11.15 -9.98
CA ASP A 117 29.28 -10.23 -10.15
C ASP A 117 28.87 -8.77 -9.98
N TYR A 118 27.69 -8.41 -10.50
CA TYR A 118 27.13 -7.07 -10.32
C TYR A 118 26.83 -6.81 -8.84
N ALA A 119 26.17 -7.75 -8.16
CA ALA A 119 25.88 -7.65 -6.73
C ALA A 119 27.16 -7.53 -5.90
N LYS A 120 28.20 -8.30 -6.21
CA LYS A 120 29.51 -8.20 -5.56
C LYS A 120 30.12 -6.81 -5.77
N ASN A 121 30.11 -6.29 -7.00
CA ASN A 121 30.62 -4.95 -7.28
C ASN A 121 29.84 -3.86 -6.53
N ILE A 122 28.51 -3.96 -6.46
CA ILE A 122 27.70 -3.06 -5.61
C ILE A 122 28.16 -3.17 -4.17
N GLY A 123 28.24 -4.37 -3.61
CA GLY A 123 28.61 -4.59 -2.21
C GLY A 123 30.00 -4.09 -1.82
N GLU A 124 30.97 -4.16 -2.73
CA GLU A 124 32.37 -3.76 -2.49
C GLU A 124 32.65 -2.29 -2.76
N LYS A 125 32.00 -1.69 -3.78
CA LYS A 125 32.38 -0.35 -4.29
C LYS A 125 31.27 0.69 -4.29
N HIS A 126 30.02 0.26 -4.40
CA HIS A 126 28.85 1.15 -4.59
C HIS A 126 27.78 0.97 -3.51
N PHE A 127 28.18 0.44 -2.35
CA PHE A 127 27.34 0.33 -1.17
C PHE A 127 27.82 1.32 -0.12
N TYR A 128 26.91 2.19 0.31
CA TYR A 128 27.21 3.31 1.19
C TYR A 128 26.46 3.22 2.51
N THR A 129 27.00 3.85 3.55
CA THR A 129 26.32 4.06 4.83
C THR A 129 25.95 5.54 5.05
N SER A 130 26.36 6.42 4.14
CA SER A 130 25.96 7.83 4.06
C SER A 130 25.42 8.13 2.67
N TRP A 131 24.21 8.67 2.60
CA TRP A 131 23.60 9.05 1.33
C TRP A 131 24.26 10.33 0.77
N GLU A 132 24.81 11.18 1.63
CA GLU A 132 25.62 12.33 1.25
C GLU A 132 26.88 11.89 0.50
N GLU A 133 27.64 10.95 1.08
CA GLU A 133 28.84 10.38 0.45
C GLU A 133 28.50 9.69 -0.88
N MET A 134 27.37 8.98 -0.94
CA MET A 134 26.87 8.37 -2.17
C MET A 134 26.63 9.42 -3.25
N LEU A 135 25.92 10.51 -2.95
CA LEU A 135 25.67 11.60 -3.91
C LEU A 135 26.98 12.30 -4.32
N GLU A 136 27.97 12.37 -3.43
CA GLU A 136 29.28 12.91 -3.73
C GLU A 136 30.08 12.03 -4.69
N LYS A 137 30.03 10.70 -4.55
CA LYS A 137 30.82 9.78 -5.36
C LYS A 137 30.13 9.37 -6.66
N GLU A 138 28.81 9.19 -6.63
CA GLU A 138 28.01 8.70 -7.75
C GLU A 138 27.51 9.86 -8.64
N LYS A 139 28.45 10.51 -9.33
CA LYS A 139 28.17 11.72 -10.13
C LYS A 139 27.18 11.50 -11.27
N ASP A 140 27.15 10.28 -11.81
CA ASP A 140 26.31 9.86 -12.93
C ASP A 140 24.85 9.54 -12.53
N LEU A 141 24.47 9.65 -11.25
CA LEU A 141 23.10 9.39 -10.83
C LEU A 141 22.13 10.42 -11.43
N GLU A 142 21.02 9.92 -11.95
CA GLU A 142 19.92 10.73 -12.48
C GLU A 142 18.77 10.81 -11.47
N ALA A 143 18.55 9.73 -10.71
CA ALA A 143 17.45 9.61 -9.76
C ALA A 143 17.86 8.87 -8.47
N VAL A 144 17.02 8.98 -7.45
CA VAL A 144 17.07 8.15 -6.25
C VAL A 144 15.69 7.57 -5.95
N VAL A 145 15.69 6.35 -5.42
CA VAL A 145 14.51 5.68 -4.87
C VAL A 145 14.72 5.57 -3.36
N ILE A 146 13.82 6.16 -2.57
CA ILE A 146 13.96 6.30 -1.11
C ILE A 146 12.94 5.40 -0.42
N ALA A 147 13.41 4.44 0.38
CA ALA A 147 12.63 3.53 1.21
C ALA A 147 13.14 3.55 2.66
N LEU A 148 13.26 4.76 3.21
CA LEU A 148 13.76 5.02 4.55
C LEU A 148 12.62 4.98 5.60
N PRO A 149 12.96 5.05 6.89
CA PRO A 149 12.00 5.40 7.94
C PRO A 149 11.30 6.75 7.68
N LEU A 150 10.01 6.85 8.02
CA LEU A 150 9.13 7.96 7.62
C LEU A 150 9.69 9.37 7.94
N HIS A 151 10.31 9.55 9.10
CA HIS A 151 10.90 10.85 9.49
C HIS A 151 12.11 11.30 8.66
N LEU A 152 12.72 10.38 7.90
CA LEU A 152 13.85 10.70 7.02
C LEU A 152 13.43 10.99 5.58
N HIS A 153 12.18 10.72 5.20
CA HIS A 153 11.69 10.92 3.82
C HIS A 153 11.93 12.35 3.33
N ALA A 154 11.35 13.34 4.01
CA ALA A 154 11.45 14.73 3.61
C ALA A 154 12.89 15.29 3.58
N PRO A 155 13.70 15.19 4.66
CA PRO A 155 15.05 15.77 4.63
C PRO A 155 15.93 15.16 3.53
N VAL A 156 15.88 13.83 3.35
CA VAL A 156 16.69 13.15 2.33
C VAL A 156 16.18 13.44 0.92
N ALA A 157 14.87 13.40 0.68
CA ALA A 157 14.28 13.72 -0.63
C ALA A 157 14.60 15.16 -1.05
N ILE A 158 14.45 16.13 -0.14
CA ILE A 158 14.77 17.55 -0.41
C ILE A 158 16.25 17.71 -0.75
N ALA A 159 17.15 17.07 0.01
CA ALA A 159 18.58 17.13 -0.25
C ALA A 159 18.94 16.51 -1.62
N CYS A 160 18.36 15.36 -1.97
CA CYS A 160 18.59 14.71 -3.26
C CYS A 160 18.09 15.56 -4.43
N MET A 161 16.91 16.18 -4.32
CA MET A 161 16.39 17.09 -5.35
C MET A 161 17.29 18.32 -5.52
N LYS A 162 17.73 18.93 -4.42
CA LYS A 162 18.70 20.05 -4.45
C LYS A 162 20.05 19.65 -5.04
N ALA A 163 20.45 18.39 -4.91
CA ALA A 163 21.62 17.81 -5.58
C ALA A 163 21.35 17.45 -7.06
N GLY A 164 20.20 17.86 -7.60
CA GLY A 164 19.82 17.71 -9.00
C GLY A 164 19.31 16.32 -9.36
N LYS A 165 18.83 15.52 -8.41
CA LYS A 165 18.30 14.17 -8.67
C LYS A 165 16.78 14.16 -8.71
N HIS A 166 16.20 13.36 -9.60
CA HIS A 166 14.78 13.01 -9.54
C HIS A 166 14.51 12.07 -8.36
N VAL A 167 13.34 12.15 -7.74
CA VAL A 167 13.04 11.38 -6.52
C VAL A 167 11.74 10.58 -6.67
N LEU A 168 11.85 9.28 -6.41
CA LEU A 168 10.73 8.44 -6.00
C LEU A 168 10.92 8.14 -4.52
N CYS A 169 9.98 8.55 -3.68
CA CYS A 169 10.04 8.31 -2.23
C CYS A 169 8.87 7.44 -1.81
N GLU A 170 9.11 6.39 -1.05
CA GLU A 170 8.03 5.56 -0.49
C GLU A 170 7.04 6.37 0.33
N LYS A 171 5.83 5.84 0.44
CA LYS A 171 4.81 6.40 1.31
C LYS A 171 5.13 6.06 2.78
N LEU A 172 4.55 6.75 3.77
CA LEU A 172 3.82 8.00 3.62
C LEU A 172 4.79 9.12 3.22
N MET A 173 4.32 10.16 2.53
CA MET A 173 5.19 11.18 1.94
C MET A 173 6.19 11.80 2.93
N ALA A 174 5.73 12.20 4.12
CA ALA A 174 6.57 12.77 5.18
C ALA A 174 5.93 12.61 6.57
N ARG A 175 6.61 13.05 7.64
CA ARG A 175 6.08 13.02 9.01
C ARG A 175 5.11 14.15 9.35
N THR A 176 5.15 15.26 8.63
CA THR A 176 4.25 16.40 8.85
C THR A 176 3.75 16.97 7.52
N ILE A 177 2.64 17.70 7.54
CA ILE A 177 2.10 18.33 6.33
C ILE A 177 3.00 19.48 5.89
N THR A 178 3.59 20.20 6.84
CA THR A 178 4.63 21.20 6.57
C THR A 178 5.77 20.60 5.74
N GLN A 179 6.27 19.42 6.11
CA GLN A 179 7.32 18.72 5.36
C GLN A 179 6.84 18.27 3.97
N CYS A 180 5.59 17.81 3.83
CA CYS A 180 5.02 17.49 2.53
C CYS A 180 5.03 18.73 1.60
N LYS A 181 4.60 19.88 2.11
CA LYS A 181 4.62 21.16 1.39
C LYS A 181 6.05 21.59 1.04
N ASP A 182 7.01 21.39 1.94
CA ASP A 182 8.43 21.67 1.67
C ASP A 182 9.02 20.81 0.56
N MET A 183 8.67 19.52 0.50
CA MET A 183 9.08 18.62 -0.59
C MET A 183 8.49 19.07 -1.93
N ILE A 184 7.18 19.39 -1.98
CA ILE A 184 6.52 19.90 -3.20
C ILE A 184 7.16 21.20 -3.65
N ARG A 185 7.32 22.18 -2.74
CA ARG A 185 7.96 23.46 -3.06
C ARG A 185 9.36 23.27 -3.62
N THR A 186 10.14 22.36 -3.03
CA THR A 186 11.50 22.07 -3.51
C THR A 186 11.48 21.48 -4.92
N ALA A 187 10.59 20.51 -5.18
CA ALA A 187 10.45 19.88 -6.50
C ALA A 187 10.08 20.90 -7.59
N GLU A 188 9.21 21.86 -7.25
CA GLU A 188 8.66 22.86 -8.17
C GLU A 188 9.48 24.16 -8.27
N ASP A 189 10.50 24.35 -7.42
CA ASP A 189 11.39 25.51 -7.49
C ASP A 189 12.09 25.52 -8.86
N PRO A 190 11.99 26.61 -9.65
CA PRO A 190 12.62 26.69 -10.97
C PRO A 190 14.13 26.45 -10.99
N LYS A 191 14.83 26.62 -9.85
CA LYS A 191 16.27 26.32 -9.72
C LYS A 191 16.54 24.85 -9.47
N VAL A 192 15.55 24.11 -8.98
CA VAL A 192 15.62 22.67 -8.71
C VAL A 192 14.99 21.90 -9.86
N ASP A 193 13.71 22.16 -10.15
CA ASP A 193 12.90 21.57 -11.24
C ASP A 193 13.12 20.05 -11.37
N ARG A 194 12.60 19.31 -10.39
CA ARG A 194 12.74 17.85 -10.31
C ARG A 194 11.41 17.14 -10.09
N ILE A 195 11.25 16.01 -10.77
CA ILE A 195 10.18 15.06 -10.51
C ILE A 195 10.25 14.57 -9.06
N LEU A 196 9.12 14.70 -8.36
CA LEU A 196 8.85 14.11 -7.06
C LEU A 196 7.63 13.19 -7.17
N THR A 197 7.87 11.89 -7.04
CA THR A 197 6.86 10.84 -7.03
C THR A 197 6.83 10.18 -5.66
N ILE A 198 5.63 9.85 -5.16
CA ILE A 198 5.48 9.09 -3.93
C ILE A 198 4.99 7.67 -4.23
N GLY A 199 5.59 6.68 -3.58
CA GLY A 199 5.33 5.24 -3.73
C GLY A 199 3.95 4.82 -3.22
N HIS A 200 2.91 5.08 -4.02
CA HIS A 200 1.54 4.60 -3.80
C HIS A 200 1.17 3.71 -4.99
N GLN A 201 1.66 2.48 -4.96
CA GLN A 201 1.59 1.52 -6.05
C GLN A 201 0.16 1.22 -6.53
N ARG A 202 -0.87 1.44 -5.71
CA ARG A 202 -2.29 1.25 -6.06
C ARG A 202 -2.74 2.12 -7.22
N HIS A 203 -2.14 3.31 -7.42
CA HIS A 203 -2.42 4.16 -8.58
C HIS A 203 -2.04 3.50 -9.91
N TYR A 204 -1.22 2.44 -9.85
CA TYR A 204 -0.73 1.66 -10.97
C TYR A 204 -1.23 0.19 -10.94
N SER A 205 -2.27 -0.10 -10.18
CA SER A 205 -2.87 -1.42 -10.15
C SER A 205 -4.04 -1.52 -11.13
N MET A 206 -3.92 -2.42 -12.10
CA MET A 206 -5.01 -2.74 -13.05
C MET A 206 -6.27 -3.25 -12.33
N LEU A 207 -6.11 -3.92 -11.19
CA LEU A 207 -7.24 -4.39 -10.38
C LEU A 207 -8.09 -3.21 -9.89
N TYR A 208 -7.45 -2.20 -9.28
CA TYR A 208 -8.15 -1.02 -8.81
C TYR A 208 -8.68 -0.17 -9.95
N ALA A 209 -7.95 -0.10 -11.06
CA ALA A 209 -8.37 0.63 -12.24
C ALA A 209 -9.68 0.08 -12.83
N HIS A 210 -9.76 -1.24 -13.03
CA HIS A 210 -11.01 -1.89 -13.45
C HIS A 210 -12.12 -1.82 -12.39
N ALA A 211 -11.77 -1.89 -11.10
CA ALA A 211 -12.75 -1.70 -10.03
C ALA A 211 -13.42 -0.32 -10.11
N VAL A 212 -12.65 0.74 -10.38
CA VAL A 212 -13.18 2.10 -10.62
C VAL A 212 -14.06 2.14 -11.87
N GLU A 213 -13.68 1.48 -12.96
CA GLU A 213 -14.52 1.41 -14.18
C GLU A 213 -15.85 0.70 -13.93
N VAL A 214 -15.84 -0.41 -13.20
CA VAL A 214 -17.06 -1.12 -12.78
C VAL A 214 -17.93 -0.22 -11.92
N MET A 215 -17.36 0.52 -10.96
CA MET A 215 -18.10 1.52 -10.19
C MET A 215 -18.71 2.61 -11.08
N ASN A 216 -17.92 3.16 -12.01
CA ASN A 216 -18.33 4.22 -12.92
C ASN A 216 -19.39 3.79 -13.93
N SER A 217 -19.53 2.48 -14.20
CA SER A 217 -20.62 1.93 -15.00
C SER A 217 -22.00 2.16 -14.38
N GLY A 218 -22.06 2.52 -13.08
CA GLY A 218 -23.29 2.72 -12.32
C GLY A 218 -23.94 1.43 -11.83
N VAL A 219 -23.28 0.27 -11.99
CA VAL A 219 -23.83 -1.03 -11.58
C VAL A 219 -24.04 -1.13 -10.06
N LEU A 220 -23.24 -0.41 -9.25
CA LEU A 220 -23.43 -0.33 -7.80
C LEU A 220 -24.56 0.62 -7.39
N GLY A 221 -25.06 1.48 -8.27
CA GLY A 221 -25.96 2.58 -7.90
C GLY A 221 -25.26 3.63 -7.05
N ASP A 222 -25.96 4.14 -6.04
CA ASP A 222 -25.46 5.18 -5.16
C ASP A 222 -24.60 4.56 -4.05
N VAL A 223 -23.28 4.81 -4.10
CA VAL A 223 -22.34 4.37 -3.06
C VAL A 223 -22.55 5.21 -1.80
N LYS A 224 -22.78 4.55 -0.66
CA LYS A 224 -23.02 5.23 0.63
C LYS A 224 -22.08 4.77 1.74
N HIS A 225 -21.44 3.61 1.59
CA HIS A 225 -20.50 3.11 2.57
C HIS A 225 -19.33 2.40 1.90
N ILE A 226 -18.11 2.66 2.38
CA ILE A 226 -16.94 1.84 2.10
C ILE A 226 -16.41 1.30 3.42
N ARG A 227 -16.26 -0.02 3.51
CA ARG A 227 -15.57 -0.67 4.62
C ARG A 227 -14.17 -1.06 4.18
N ALA A 228 -13.16 -0.40 4.72
CA ALA A 228 -11.76 -0.70 4.48
C ALA A 228 -11.09 -1.25 5.74
N LEU A 229 -10.12 -2.14 5.59
CA LEU A 229 -9.42 -2.70 6.75
C LEU A 229 -8.02 -3.22 6.41
N TRP A 230 -7.18 -3.30 7.44
CA TRP A 230 -5.91 -4.03 7.41
C TRP A 230 -5.65 -4.71 8.76
N HIS A 231 -6.03 -5.98 8.86
CA HIS A 231 -5.95 -6.78 10.08
C HIS A 231 -4.81 -7.79 10.01
N ARG A 232 -4.12 -8.01 11.15
CA ARG A 232 -2.98 -8.93 11.28
C ARG A 232 -3.07 -9.62 12.64
N ASN A 233 -2.54 -10.84 12.73
CA ASN A 233 -2.41 -11.53 14.03
C ASN A 233 -0.93 -11.70 14.40
N PHE A 234 -0.51 -10.94 15.41
CA PHE A 234 0.86 -10.90 15.93
C PHE A 234 0.97 -11.35 17.40
N THR A 235 0.05 -12.22 17.84
CA THR A 235 -0.10 -12.57 19.26
C THR A 235 0.60 -13.86 19.68
N TRP A 236 1.17 -14.60 18.73
CA TRP A 236 1.83 -15.87 18.96
C TRP A 236 3.20 -15.70 19.63
N PRO A 237 3.67 -16.61 20.48
CA PRO A 237 5.03 -16.55 21.03
C PRO A 237 6.10 -16.49 19.93
N TRP A 238 7.11 -15.65 20.14
CA TRP A 238 8.24 -15.57 19.25
C TRP A 238 9.33 -16.58 19.62
N SER A 239 9.98 -17.13 18.61
CA SER A 239 11.21 -17.87 18.75
C SER A 239 12.14 -17.46 17.60
N PRO A 240 13.47 -17.42 17.83
CA PRO A 240 14.42 -17.19 16.76
C PRO A 240 14.23 -18.24 15.66
N GLU A 241 14.37 -17.81 14.42
CA GLU A 241 14.27 -18.72 13.28
C GLU A 241 15.56 -19.51 13.11
N ALA A 242 15.46 -20.73 12.57
CA ALA A 242 16.65 -21.52 12.24
C ALA A 242 17.51 -20.77 11.21
N GLY A 243 18.81 -20.65 11.48
CA GLY A 243 19.76 -19.93 10.62
C GLY A 243 19.65 -18.41 10.68
N ALA A 244 18.85 -17.84 11.59
CA ALA A 244 18.88 -16.40 11.85
C ALA A 244 20.27 -15.97 12.36
N PRO A 245 20.72 -14.73 12.07
CA PRO A 245 21.94 -14.19 12.65
C PRO A 245 21.90 -14.19 14.19
N GLU A 246 23.08 -14.15 14.79
CA GLU A 246 23.22 -14.06 16.24
C GLU A 246 22.48 -12.83 16.80
N LEU A 247 21.76 -13.01 17.90
CA LEU A 247 21.02 -11.96 18.57
C LEU A 247 21.96 -11.14 19.48
N ALA A 248 21.73 -9.84 19.56
CA ALA A 248 22.46 -8.99 20.49
C ALA A 248 22.11 -9.32 21.95
N ALA A 249 23.13 -9.38 22.80
CA ALA A 249 22.98 -9.51 24.25
C ALA A 249 22.68 -8.15 24.89
N GLY A 250 21.93 -8.14 26.00
CA GLY A 250 21.64 -6.93 26.77
C GLY A 250 20.57 -6.01 26.20
N VAL A 251 19.93 -6.39 25.09
CA VAL A 251 18.75 -5.72 24.52
C VAL A 251 17.53 -6.63 24.58
N GLN A 252 16.34 -6.05 24.67
CA GLN A 252 15.13 -6.85 24.70
C GLN A 252 14.90 -7.49 23.33
N GLN A 253 14.65 -8.80 23.29
CA GLN A 253 14.27 -9.51 22.06
C GLN A 253 12.75 -9.67 21.99
N PRO A 254 12.17 -9.94 20.80
CA PRO A 254 10.73 -10.08 20.66
C PRO A 254 10.21 -11.21 21.57
N GLN A 255 9.12 -10.97 22.28
CA GLN A 255 8.46 -11.97 23.13
C GLN A 255 7.32 -12.67 22.36
N ILE A 256 6.71 -11.95 21.44
CA ILE A 256 5.67 -12.42 20.54
C ILE A 256 5.99 -12.05 19.09
N ARG A 257 5.44 -12.82 18.15
CA ARG A 257 5.63 -12.69 16.71
C ARG A 257 4.97 -11.42 16.24
N ASP A 258 5.73 -10.34 16.25
CA ASP A 258 5.32 -9.05 15.78
C ASP A 258 6.19 -8.64 14.60
N GLY A 259 5.55 -8.33 13.47
CA GLY A 259 6.24 -7.86 12.27
C GLY A 259 6.92 -6.50 12.44
N TRP A 260 6.64 -5.75 13.50
CA TRP A 260 7.25 -4.43 13.75
C TRP A 260 8.24 -4.42 14.91
N TYR A 261 8.08 -5.29 15.90
CA TYR A 261 9.10 -5.52 16.94
C TYR A 261 10.16 -6.50 16.41
N GLN A 262 11.02 -5.99 15.53
CA GLN A 262 12.07 -6.79 14.89
C GLN A 262 13.14 -7.24 15.91
N PRO A 263 13.72 -8.44 15.74
CA PRO A 263 14.88 -8.86 16.52
C PRO A 263 16.07 -7.96 16.25
N VAL A 264 16.88 -7.74 17.29
CA VAL A 264 18.12 -6.96 17.17
C VAL A 264 19.27 -7.95 17.05
N PHE A 265 19.88 -7.99 15.87
CA PHE A 265 21.03 -8.85 15.60
C PHE A 265 22.32 -8.20 16.12
N LYS A 266 23.24 -9.05 16.62
CA LYS A 266 24.53 -8.64 17.16
C LYS A 266 25.34 -7.79 16.17
N MET A 267 25.31 -8.14 14.89
CA MET A 267 26.04 -7.41 13.85
C MET A 267 25.56 -5.96 13.66
N ASP A 268 24.25 -5.73 13.76
CA ASP A 268 23.68 -4.38 13.66
C ASP A 268 23.97 -3.60 14.95
N TYR A 269 23.81 -4.26 16.11
CA TYR A 269 24.08 -3.66 17.41
C TYR A 269 25.54 -3.21 17.56
N ASP A 270 26.49 -4.10 17.29
CA ASP A 270 27.92 -3.78 17.40
C ASP A 270 28.34 -2.65 16.46
N ALA A 271 27.76 -2.60 15.26
CA ALA A 271 28.07 -1.56 14.27
C ALA A 271 27.49 -0.18 14.62
N LEU A 272 26.36 -0.13 15.34
CA LEU A 272 25.56 1.09 15.49
C LEU A 272 25.49 1.64 16.91
N LYS A 273 25.75 0.84 17.95
CA LYS A 273 25.55 1.23 19.36
C LYS A 273 26.22 2.56 19.76
N ASP A 274 27.39 2.87 19.19
CA ASP A 274 28.16 4.07 19.53
C ASP A 274 27.85 5.27 18.61
N SER A 275 27.06 5.07 17.54
CA SER A 275 26.78 6.12 16.53
C SER A 275 25.29 6.41 16.33
N VAL A 276 24.39 5.66 16.97
CA VAL A 276 22.94 5.73 16.73
C VAL A 276 22.33 7.12 16.90
N LYS A 277 22.82 7.89 17.87
CA LYS A 277 22.38 9.29 18.11
C LYS A 277 22.63 10.21 16.90
N LYS A 278 23.68 9.96 16.11
CA LYS A 278 23.98 10.71 14.87
C LYS A 278 22.84 10.59 13.85
N TYR A 279 22.12 9.47 13.86
CA TYR A 279 21.04 9.18 12.93
C TYR A 279 19.67 9.62 13.47
N GLY A 280 19.62 10.34 14.59
CA GLY A 280 18.38 10.87 15.16
C GLY A 280 17.55 9.85 15.95
N TYR A 281 18.17 8.74 16.40
CA TYR A 281 17.53 7.72 17.21
C TYR A 281 18.11 7.65 18.61
N ASP A 282 17.29 7.25 19.57
CA ASP A 282 17.71 7.18 20.96
C ASP A 282 18.70 6.07 21.26
N ASP A 283 18.45 4.89 20.69
CA ASP A 283 19.24 3.69 20.82
C ASP A 283 19.04 2.79 19.59
N VAL A 284 19.77 1.68 19.53
CA VAL A 284 19.68 0.71 18.43
C VAL A 284 18.30 0.05 18.36
N GLU A 285 17.61 -0.11 19.48
CA GLU A 285 16.27 -0.71 19.50
C GLU A 285 15.27 0.20 18.79
N GLN A 286 15.29 1.51 19.06
CA GLN A 286 14.46 2.49 18.40
C GLN A 286 14.81 2.62 16.90
N LEU A 287 16.09 2.53 16.52
CA LEU A 287 16.50 2.52 15.11
C LEU A 287 15.94 1.33 14.35
N ILE A 288 16.09 0.12 14.89
CA ILE A 288 15.63 -1.11 14.25
C ILE A 288 14.09 -1.19 14.27
N ARG A 289 13.45 -0.68 15.32
CA ARG A 289 12.00 -0.74 15.55
C ARG A 289 11.33 0.61 15.37
N TRP A 290 11.84 1.43 14.47
CA TRP A 290 11.38 2.82 14.25
C TRP A 290 9.86 2.94 14.04
N ARG A 291 9.22 1.94 13.44
CA ARG A 291 7.75 1.91 13.29
C ARG A 291 6.98 1.99 14.60
N LEU A 292 7.58 1.49 15.70
CA LEU A 292 6.97 1.44 17.02
C LEU A 292 7.05 2.75 17.80
N ASN A 293 7.66 3.79 17.20
CA ASN A 293 7.79 5.12 17.77
C ASN A 293 7.03 6.16 16.92
N ARG A 294 6.20 7.01 17.54
CA ARG A 294 5.41 8.04 16.87
C ARG A 294 6.29 9.08 16.20
N ALA A 295 7.44 9.41 16.79
CA ALA A 295 8.36 10.39 16.21
C ALA A 295 8.97 9.88 14.89
N THR A 296 9.31 8.59 14.80
CA THR A 296 10.04 8.04 13.65
C THR A 296 9.15 7.31 12.62
N GLY A 297 7.99 6.77 13.01
CA GLY A 297 7.09 6.00 12.13
C GLY A 297 5.62 6.44 12.02
N GLY A 298 5.07 7.23 12.96
CA GLY A 298 3.72 7.82 12.80
C GLY A 298 2.51 6.88 13.01
N GLY A 299 2.71 5.59 13.24
CA GLY A 299 1.67 4.64 13.67
C GLY A 299 0.80 4.04 12.56
N LEU A 300 -0.23 3.29 12.95
CA LEU A 300 -1.03 2.47 12.02
C LEU A 300 -1.69 3.26 10.89
N MET A 301 -2.08 4.53 11.09
CA MET A 301 -2.61 5.34 10.00
C MET A 301 -1.54 5.74 8.98
N ALA A 302 -0.34 6.10 9.41
CA ALA A 302 0.73 6.45 8.49
C ALA A 302 1.24 5.22 7.73
N GLU A 303 1.40 4.10 8.44
CA GLU A 303 1.99 2.88 7.89
C GLU A 303 1.01 2.02 7.09
N LEU A 304 -0.25 1.89 7.54
CA LEU A 304 -1.24 1.02 6.88
C LEU A 304 -2.46 1.78 6.40
N GLY A 305 -3.01 2.69 7.21
CA GLY A 305 -4.21 3.44 6.86
C GLY A 305 -4.06 4.24 5.57
N SER A 306 -2.88 4.81 5.32
CA SER A 306 -2.53 5.49 4.07
C SER A 306 -2.82 4.64 2.84
N HIS A 307 -2.58 3.32 2.88
CA HIS A 307 -2.88 2.42 1.76
C HIS A 307 -4.39 2.29 1.50
N GLN A 308 -5.19 2.00 2.54
CA GLN A 308 -6.64 1.80 2.39
C GLN A 308 -7.39 3.09 2.10
N LEU A 309 -6.94 4.21 2.66
CA LEU A 309 -7.57 5.50 2.44
C LEU A 309 -7.20 6.08 1.08
N ASP A 310 -5.99 5.79 0.56
CA ASP A 310 -5.67 6.05 -0.84
C ASP A 310 -6.57 5.22 -1.79
N ALA A 311 -6.77 3.92 -1.51
CA ALA A 311 -7.72 3.09 -2.26
C ALA A 311 -9.15 3.66 -2.24
N CYS A 312 -9.63 4.08 -1.07
CA CYS A 312 -10.95 4.72 -0.95
C CYS A 312 -11.00 6.03 -1.74
N SER A 313 -9.93 6.82 -1.72
CA SER A 313 -9.81 8.05 -2.51
C SER A 313 -9.86 7.75 -4.00
N ILE A 314 -9.20 6.69 -4.49
CA ILE A 314 -9.29 6.23 -5.88
C ILE A 314 -10.75 5.90 -6.25
N PHE A 315 -11.48 5.17 -5.40
CA PHE A 315 -12.88 4.80 -5.64
C PHE A 315 -13.83 6.01 -5.64
N LEU A 316 -13.57 7.01 -4.81
CA LEU A 316 -14.40 8.20 -4.67
C LEU A 316 -14.01 9.33 -5.64
N GLY A 317 -13.08 9.08 -6.57
CA GLY A 317 -12.67 10.09 -7.57
C GLY A 317 -11.74 11.16 -7.02
N LYS A 318 -10.93 10.84 -6.00
CA LYS A 318 -9.92 11.69 -5.36
C LYS A 318 -10.49 12.96 -4.73
N VAL A 319 -11.73 12.91 -4.24
CA VAL A 319 -12.33 13.97 -3.46
C VAL A 319 -11.73 14.03 -2.04
N HIS A 320 -11.64 15.22 -1.46
CA HIS A 320 -11.16 15.39 -0.09
C HIS A 320 -12.25 15.02 0.93
N PRO A 321 -11.91 14.41 2.07
CA PRO A 321 -12.87 14.12 3.12
C PRO A 321 -13.39 15.40 3.78
N ILE A 322 -14.60 15.29 4.34
CA ILE A 322 -15.28 16.33 5.11
C ILE A 322 -14.81 16.28 6.57
N ALA A 323 -14.83 15.09 7.19
CA ALA A 323 -14.47 14.94 8.60
C ALA A 323 -13.98 13.52 8.93
N VAL A 324 -13.34 13.39 10.09
CA VAL A 324 -12.93 12.10 10.67
C VAL A 324 -13.20 12.06 12.17
N THR A 325 -13.61 10.89 12.66
CA THR A 325 -13.66 10.55 14.09
C THR A 325 -13.20 9.11 14.31
N GLY A 326 -12.69 8.78 15.49
CA GLY A 326 -12.31 7.40 15.78
C GLY A 326 -11.64 7.18 17.13
N TYR A 327 -11.26 5.92 17.33
CA TYR A 327 -10.58 5.42 18.51
C TYR A 327 -9.28 4.74 18.10
N GLY A 328 -8.22 5.04 18.84
CA GLY A 328 -6.94 4.33 18.76
C GLY A 328 -6.47 4.00 20.16
N GLY A 329 -5.88 2.81 20.33
CA GLY A 329 -5.33 2.41 21.61
C GLY A 329 -4.24 1.36 21.47
N ARG A 330 -3.43 1.27 22.53
CA ARG A 330 -2.51 0.17 22.79
C ARG A 330 -3.21 -0.83 23.70
N LEU A 331 -3.91 -1.78 23.10
CA LEU A 331 -4.84 -2.70 23.76
C LEU A 331 -4.24 -4.06 24.10
N PHE A 332 -3.19 -4.48 23.39
CA PHE A 332 -2.60 -5.81 23.56
C PHE A 332 -1.10 -5.76 23.86
N PHE A 333 -0.35 -4.98 23.09
CA PHE A 333 1.08 -4.81 23.29
C PHE A 333 1.38 -3.83 24.42
N GLY A 334 2.61 -3.87 24.95
CA GLY A 334 3.02 -2.98 26.03
C GLY A 334 4.27 -3.49 26.75
N PRO A 335 4.60 -2.92 27.93
CA PRO A 335 5.71 -3.40 28.74
C PRO A 335 5.61 -4.91 29.00
N GLY A 336 6.68 -5.64 28.71
CA GLY A 336 6.69 -7.11 28.82
C GLY A 336 5.88 -7.87 27.76
N LYS A 337 5.36 -7.17 26.74
CA LYS A 337 4.74 -7.74 25.52
C LYS A 337 5.05 -6.84 24.31
N ASN A 338 6.32 -6.76 23.91
CA ASN A 338 6.79 -5.94 22.78
C ASN A 338 6.31 -4.47 22.86
N ASP A 339 6.88 -3.69 23.79
CA ASP A 339 6.44 -2.32 24.08
C ASP A 339 6.56 -1.36 22.89
N ARG A 340 5.71 -0.33 22.86
CA ARG A 340 5.58 0.66 21.78
C ARG A 340 4.80 1.89 22.23
N ASP A 341 5.00 3.03 21.56
CA ASP A 341 4.22 4.26 21.84
C ASP A 341 3.01 4.46 20.91
N ILE A 342 2.96 3.70 19.81
CA ILE A 342 1.89 3.73 18.80
C ILE A 342 0.70 2.86 19.21
N ASP A 343 -0.44 3.15 18.61
CA ASP A 343 -1.64 2.34 18.76
C ASP A 343 -1.49 0.99 18.04
N ASP A 344 -2.07 -0.07 18.60
CA ASP A 344 -2.07 -1.41 18.00
C ASP A 344 -3.44 -1.85 17.47
N HIS A 345 -4.49 -1.13 17.86
CA HIS A 345 -5.85 -1.23 17.34
C HIS A 345 -6.38 0.18 17.08
N ILE A 346 -6.89 0.39 15.87
CA ILE A 346 -7.54 1.64 15.47
C ILE A 346 -8.85 1.36 14.75
N PHE A 347 -9.84 2.23 14.97
CA PHE A 347 -11.17 2.19 14.39
C PHE A 347 -11.59 3.62 14.06
N LEU A 348 -11.81 3.92 12.79
CA LEU A 348 -12.05 5.26 12.29
C LEU A 348 -13.28 5.28 11.38
N THR A 349 -13.97 6.40 11.41
CA THR A 349 -15.06 6.73 10.49
C THR A 349 -14.74 8.06 9.84
N PHE A 350 -14.72 8.08 8.52
CA PHE A 350 -14.54 9.26 7.70
C PHE A 350 -15.84 9.58 6.98
N GLU A 351 -16.07 10.86 6.77
CA GLU A 351 -17.16 11.40 5.94
C GLU A 351 -16.53 11.94 4.65
N PHE A 352 -16.95 11.45 3.50
CA PHE A 352 -16.52 11.93 2.19
C PHE A 352 -17.72 12.50 1.41
N PRO A 353 -17.49 13.48 0.52
CA PRO A 353 -18.55 13.96 -0.35
C PRO A 353 -18.92 12.88 -1.37
N GLY A 354 -20.21 12.58 -1.47
CA GLY A 354 -20.80 11.77 -2.54
C GLY A 354 -20.87 12.53 -3.86
N LYS A 355 -21.32 11.81 -4.91
CA LYS A 355 -21.32 12.31 -6.30
C LYS A 355 -22.09 13.63 -6.48
N ASN A 356 -23.15 13.84 -5.70
CA ASN A 356 -24.04 14.99 -5.77
C ASN A 356 -23.84 15.98 -4.60
N TYR A 357 -22.78 15.84 -3.80
CA TYR A 357 -22.53 16.65 -2.60
C TYR A 357 -22.50 18.18 -2.83
N ALA A 358 -22.14 18.59 -4.06
CA ALA A 358 -22.18 20.01 -4.44
C ALA A 358 -23.59 20.60 -4.36
N ASN A 359 -24.62 19.81 -4.68
CA ASN A 359 -26.03 20.22 -4.70
C ASN A 359 -26.81 19.74 -3.47
N ASP A 360 -26.41 18.62 -2.87
CA ASP A 360 -27.03 18.07 -1.66
C ASP A 360 -25.96 17.73 -0.62
N LYS A 361 -25.85 18.55 0.42
CA LYS A 361 -24.87 18.36 1.51
C LYS A 361 -25.13 17.11 2.36
N ASN A 362 -26.24 16.41 2.14
CA ASN A 362 -26.51 15.11 2.76
C ASN A 362 -26.03 13.92 1.92
N ASP A 363 -25.56 14.14 0.69
CA ASP A 363 -24.94 13.10 -0.11
C ASP A 363 -23.51 12.83 0.40
N VAL A 364 -23.43 12.13 1.53
CA VAL A 364 -22.19 11.75 2.20
C VAL A 364 -21.95 10.26 2.03
N VAL A 365 -20.71 9.90 1.72
CA VAL A 365 -20.22 8.52 1.76
C VAL A 365 -19.46 8.33 3.05
N VAL A 366 -19.88 7.37 3.86
CA VAL A 366 -19.15 6.99 5.07
C VAL A 366 -18.05 6.02 4.69
N VAL A 367 -16.83 6.22 5.19
CA VAL A 367 -15.73 5.26 5.07
C VAL A 367 -15.34 4.80 6.46
N SER A 368 -15.55 3.52 6.77
CA SER A 368 -15.08 2.94 8.03
C SER A 368 -13.77 2.22 7.80
N TYR A 369 -12.74 2.57 8.57
CA TYR A 369 -11.43 1.93 8.53
C TYR A 369 -11.10 1.26 9.87
N SER A 370 -10.53 0.06 9.82
CA SER A 370 -10.00 -0.57 11.02
C SER A 370 -8.69 -1.31 10.75
N SER A 371 -7.78 -1.24 11.72
CA SER A 371 -6.55 -2.01 11.72
C SER A 371 -6.33 -2.57 13.10
N ILE A 372 -6.29 -3.90 13.19
CA ILE A 372 -6.08 -4.65 14.43
C ILE A 372 -4.84 -5.52 14.29
N SER A 373 -4.14 -5.72 15.39
CA SER A 373 -2.90 -6.52 15.41
C SER A 373 -3.05 -7.87 16.11
N THR A 374 -4.26 -8.21 16.56
CA THR A 374 -4.55 -9.44 17.33
C THR A 374 -5.34 -10.50 16.57
N ASN A 375 -5.87 -10.18 15.40
CA ASN A 375 -6.65 -11.11 14.58
C ASN A 375 -6.40 -10.79 13.10
N GLY A 376 -6.16 -11.82 12.28
CA GLY A 376 -5.89 -11.69 10.85
C GLY A 376 -7.05 -12.19 9.98
N PHE A 377 -8.18 -12.53 10.59
CA PHE A 377 -9.42 -12.83 9.87
C PHE A 377 -9.91 -11.56 9.17
N GLU A 378 -10.31 -11.69 7.89
CA GLU A 378 -10.41 -10.57 6.96
C GLU A 378 -9.09 -9.78 6.86
N ALA A 379 -8.11 -10.29 6.10
CA ALA A 379 -6.77 -9.70 6.06
C ALA A 379 -6.74 -8.21 5.69
N TYR A 380 -6.88 -7.83 4.42
CA TYR A 380 -6.92 -6.43 4.00
C TYR A 380 -7.67 -6.24 2.69
N GLY A 381 -8.12 -5.01 2.43
CA GLY A 381 -8.88 -4.61 1.23
C GLY A 381 -10.05 -3.68 1.53
N GLU A 382 -11.02 -3.65 0.62
CA GLU A 382 -12.12 -2.69 0.61
C GLU A 382 -13.43 -3.35 0.16
N CYS A 383 -14.54 -2.97 0.80
CA CYS A 383 -15.89 -3.36 0.42
C CYS A 383 -16.71 -2.10 0.17
N VAL A 384 -16.99 -1.82 -1.10
CA VAL A 384 -17.74 -0.66 -1.58
C VAL A 384 -19.21 -1.06 -1.71
N MET A 385 -20.08 -0.43 -0.93
CA MET A 385 -21.50 -0.76 -0.83
C MET A 385 -22.34 0.37 -1.43
N GLY A 386 -23.03 0.04 -2.52
CA GLY A 386 -23.99 0.94 -3.16
C GLY A 386 -25.42 0.39 -3.15
N SER A 387 -26.38 1.25 -3.50
CA SER A 387 -27.81 0.94 -3.46
C SER A 387 -28.26 -0.20 -4.36
N ARG A 388 -27.43 -0.63 -5.32
CA ARG A 388 -27.73 -1.68 -6.31
C ARG A 388 -26.70 -2.80 -6.36
N GLY A 389 -25.64 -2.72 -5.56
CA GLY A 389 -24.62 -3.77 -5.52
C GLY A 389 -23.47 -3.46 -4.60
N THR A 390 -22.67 -4.49 -4.33
CA THR A 390 -21.48 -4.44 -3.51
C THR A 390 -20.28 -4.92 -4.32
N LEU A 391 -19.22 -4.12 -4.33
CA LEU A 391 -17.91 -4.48 -4.88
C LEU A 391 -16.96 -4.79 -3.73
N VAL A 392 -16.31 -5.95 -3.78
CA VAL A 392 -15.31 -6.36 -2.79
C VAL A 392 -13.96 -6.49 -3.49
N VAL A 393 -12.97 -5.74 -3.03
CA VAL A 393 -11.56 -5.93 -3.38
C VAL A 393 -10.88 -6.62 -2.20
N GLU A 394 -10.38 -7.84 -2.43
CA GLU A 394 -9.76 -8.67 -1.39
C GLU A 394 -8.26 -8.82 -1.67
N ALA A 395 -7.45 -8.43 -0.66
CA ALA A 395 -6.01 -8.60 -0.60
C ALA A 395 -5.24 -8.04 -1.83
N GLU A 396 -5.77 -7.04 -2.53
CA GLU A 396 -5.22 -6.52 -3.79
C GLU A 396 -5.03 -7.61 -4.88
N GLN A 397 -5.72 -8.75 -4.77
CA GLN A 397 -5.57 -9.87 -5.69
C GLN A 397 -6.89 -10.30 -6.35
N SER A 398 -8.03 -9.88 -5.83
CA SER A 398 -9.30 -10.21 -6.43
C SER A 398 -10.32 -9.11 -6.25
N ALA A 399 -11.18 -8.97 -7.25
CA ALA A 399 -12.37 -8.12 -7.20
C ALA A 399 -13.60 -9.01 -7.42
N MET A 400 -14.66 -8.78 -6.65
CA MET A 400 -15.90 -9.54 -6.70
C MET A 400 -17.08 -8.59 -6.68
N LEU A 401 -18.08 -8.82 -7.54
CA LEU A 401 -19.27 -8.01 -7.64
C LEU A 401 -20.52 -8.79 -7.24
N TYR A 402 -21.30 -8.23 -6.32
CA TYR A 402 -22.56 -8.80 -5.84
C TYR A 402 -23.68 -7.80 -6.10
N MET A 403 -24.52 -8.07 -7.10
CA MET A 403 -25.66 -7.19 -7.40
C MET A 403 -26.77 -7.38 -6.35
N GLU A 404 -27.56 -6.33 -6.13
CA GLU A 404 -28.77 -6.37 -5.29
C GLU A 404 -30.01 -6.75 -6.12
N ARG A 405 -31.01 -7.31 -5.44
CA ARG A 405 -32.26 -7.72 -6.10
C ARG A 405 -32.97 -6.53 -6.70
N ASN A 406 -33.25 -6.58 -8.00
CA ASN A 406 -34.16 -5.62 -8.61
C ASN A 406 -35.61 -6.04 -8.30
N PRO A 407 -36.32 -5.33 -7.40
CA PRO A 407 -37.68 -5.71 -6.99
C PRO A 407 -38.71 -5.50 -8.11
N THR A 408 -38.38 -4.73 -9.16
CA THR A 408 -39.30 -4.36 -10.24
C THR A 408 -39.17 -5.22 -11.50
N ALA A 409 -38.11 -6.02 -11.62
CA ALA A 409 -37.91 -6.90 -12.76
C ALA A 409 -38.84 -8.12 -12.67
N LYS A 410 -39.79 -8.27 -13.61
CA LYS A 410 -40.60 -9.49 -13.75
C LYS A 410 -39.68 -10.67 -14.08
N GLY A 411 -39.64 -11.67 -13.19
CA GLY A 411 -38.73 -12.81 -13.31
C GLY A 411 -37.28 -12.53 -12.93
N GLY A 412 -37.00 -11.43 -12.20
CA GLY A 412 -35.64 -11.04 -11.81
C GLY A 412 -34.86 -12.15 -11.11
N GLY A 413 -33.97 -12.79 -11.86
CA GLY A 413 -33.03 -13.80 -11.35
C GLY A 413 -32.27 -13.26 -10.14
N ALA A 414 -32.22 -14.07 -9.08
CA ALA A 414 -31.88 -13.66 -7.73
C ALA A 414 -30.48 -13.02 -7.62
N PRO A 415 -30.40 -11.75 -7.22
CA PRO A 415 -29.15 -11.19 -6.72
C PRO A 415 -29.16 -11.49 -5.21
N ARG A 416 -28.20 -12.34 -4.82
CA ARG A 416 -28.18 -13.25 -3.65
C ARG A 416 -29.25 -14.35 -3.70
N SER A 417 -28.87 -15.53 -4.18
CA SER A 417 -29.44 -16.78 -3.65
C SER A 417 -28.51 -17.33 -2.57
N THR A 418 -28.66 -16.84 -1.35
CA THR A 418 -28.24 -17.56 -0.15
C THR A 418 -29.37 -17.50 0.85
N ASN A 419 -30.41 -18.28 0.61
CA ASN A 419 -31.39 -18.57 1.65
C ASN A 419 -30.75 -19.56 2.62
N VAL A 420 -30.33 -19.08 3.79
CA VAL A 420 -30.29 -19.91 5.00
C VAL A 420 -31.53 -19.54 5.79
N SER A 421 -32.63 -20.26 5.56
CA SER A 421 -33.81 -20.17 6.43
C SER A 421 -33.58 -21.05 7.66
N VAL A 422 -33.39 -20.43 8.82
CA VAL A 422 -33.50 -21.15 10.09
C VAL A 422 -34.98 -21.31 10.40
N THR A 423 -35.58 -22.40 9.96
CA THR A 423 -36.89 -22.83 10.48
C THR A 423 -36.68 -23.46 11.85
N THR A 424 -37.09 -22.76 12.90
CA THR A 424 -37.28 -23.35 14.23
C THR A 424 -38.51 -24.27 14.17
N GLN A 425 -38.30 -25.56 13.92
CA GLN A 425 -39.30 -26.58 14.23
C GLN A 425 -38.89 -27.36 15.48
N ALA A 426 -39.89 -27.54 16.34
CA ALA A 426 -39.76 -28.14 17.66
C ALA A 426 -39.43 -29.63 17.58
N SER A 427 -38.19 -29.99 17.86
CA SER A 427 -37.84 -31.20 18.64
C SER A 427 -36.34 -31.23 18.94
N ASN A 428 -36.01 -31.63 20.17
CA ASN A 428 -34.67 -31.66 20.75
C ASN A 428 -33.67 -32.53 19.97
N LYS A 429 -32.91 -31.93 19.04
CA LYS A 429 -31.50 -32.23 18.68
C LYS A 429 -31.04 -31.33 17.53
N PRO A 430 -29.89 -30.62 17.61
CA PRO A 430 -29.32 -29.96 16.43
C PRO A 430 -28.75 -31.02 15.49
N ALA A 431 -29.41 -31.25 14.36
CA ALA A 431 -28.87 -32.00 13.23
C ALA A 431 -28.72 -31.04 12.05
N LEU A 432 -27.48 -30.81 11.60
CA LEU A 432 -27.20 -30.21 10.30
C LEU A 432 -27.40 -31.29 9.24
N GLU A 433 -28.50 -31.23 8.49
CA GLU A 433 -28.64 -31.99 7.25
C GLU A 433 -28.47 -31.09 6.04
N SER A 434 -27.37 -31.30 5.31
CA SER A 434 -27.19 -30.81 3.95
C SER A 434 -27.67 -31.88 2.98
N SER A 435 -28.79 -31.66 2.29
CA SER A 435 -29.17 -32.48 1.14
C SER A 435 -28.99 -31.68 -0.15
N SER A 436 -28.24 -32.27 -1.08
CA SER A 436 -28.08 -31.78 -2.45
C SER A 436 -29.27 -32.25 -3.31
N THR A 437 -29.64 -31.47 -4.32
CA THR A 437 -30.53 -31.98 -5.37
C THR A 437 -29.98 -31.58 -6.73
N TRP A 438 -29.57 -32.63 -7.48
CA TRP A 438 -29.19 -32.71 -8.90
C TRP A 438 -27.68 -32.73 -9.26
N GLY A 439 -27.14 -33.95 -9.47
CA GLY A 439 -25.89 -34.26 -10.21
C GLY A 439 -24.95 -35.24 -9.50
N PRO A 440 -24.38 -36.28 -10.16
CA PRO A 440 -24.03 -37.55 -9.52
C PRO A 440 -22.77 -37.52 -8.64
N ALA A 441 -22.80 -38.41 -7.65
CA ALA A 441 -21.74 -38.63 -6.68
C ALA A 441 -20.38 -38.98 -7.31
N ALA A 442 -19.33 -38.32 -6.81
CA ALA A 442 -17.94 -38.79 -6.88
C ALA A 442 -17.22 -38.40 -5.57
N PRO A 443 -16.21 -39.16 -5.13
CA PRO A 443 -16.08 -39.57 -3.74
C PRO A 443 -15.35 -38.57 -2.84
N THR A 444 -15.68 -38.68 -1.57
CA THR A 444 -15.02 -38.11 -0.39
C THR A 444 -13.50 -38.28 -0.43
N ALA A 445 -12.76 -37.18 -0.26
CA ALA A 445 -11.38 -37.20 0.21
C ALA A 445 -11.19 -36.16 1.33
N ALA A 446 -10.52 -36.60 2.37
CA ALA A 446 -10.49 -36.04 3.71
C ALA A 446 -9.71 -34.71 3.83
N ALA A 447 -10.07 -33.96 4.88
CA ALA A 447 -9.28 -32.86 5.42
C ALA A 447 -7.87 -33.34 5.83
N GLY A 448 -6.86 -32.61 5.38
CA GLY A 448 -5.46 -32.79 5.74
C GLY A 448 -4.70 -31.49 5.54
N SER A 449 -3.95 -31.10 6.56
CA SER A 449 -3.01 -29.98 6.58
C SER A 449 -1.91 -30.07 5.50
N SER A 450 -1.44 -28.90 5.08
CA SER A 450 -0.18 -28.61 4.37
C SER A 450 -0.02 -29.05 2.91
N GLY A 451 0.37 -28.09 2.07
CA GLY A 451 1.25 -28.30 0.91
C GLY A 451 0.60 -28.62 -0.45
N GLY A 452 0.88 -27.76 -1.44
CA GLY A 452 1.22 -28.18 -2.81
C GLY A 452 0.10 -28.58 -3.78
N GLY A 453 -0.30 -27.62 -4.61
CA GLY A 453 -0.39 -27.77 -6.08
C GLY A 453 -1.48 -28.64 -6.69
N ALA A 454 -2.46 -28.00 -7.32
CA ALA A 454 -3.01 -28.46 -8.60
C ALA A 454 -2.89 -27.33 -9.62
N ALA A 455 -1.95 -27.49 -10.55
CA ALA A 455 -1.66 -26.54 -11.61
C ALA A 455 -2.82 -26.48 -12.60
N THR A 456 -3.57 -25.38 -12.56
CA THR A 456 -4.15 -24.80 -13.77
C THR A 456 -3.13 -23.78 -14.28
N ALA A 457 -2.82 -23.82 -15.58
CA ALA A 457 -1.97 -22.83 -16.22
C ALA A 457 -2.69 -21.47 -16.19
N ALA A 458 -2.60 -20.79 -15.06
CA ALA A 458 -3.18 -19.48 -14.82
C ALA A 458 -2.10 -18.42 -15.03
N ALA A 459 -2.48 -17.28 -15.61
CA ALA A 459 -1.66 -16.09 -15.71
C ALA A 459 -0.90 -15.83 -14.40
N GLY A 460 0.34 -15.31 -14.48
CA GLY A 460 1.17 -15.00 -13.33
C GLY A 460 0.45 -14.09 -12.29
N PRO A 461 1.04 -13.91 -11.10
CA PRO A 461 0.41 -13.10 -10.05
C PRO A 461 0.05 -11.69 -10.57
N ILE A 462 -1.14 -11.20 -10.22
CA ILE A 462 -1.61 -9.87 -10.59
C ILE A 462 -0.59 -8.83 -10.09
N SER A 463 -0.19 -7.91 -10.97
CA SER A 463 0.73 -6.84 -10.58
C SER A 463 0.13 -5.99 -9.48
N ARG A 464 0.95 -5.71 -8.46
CA ARG A 464 0.61 -4.78 -7.37
C ARG A 464 0.90 -3.32 -7.71
N GLY A 465 1.46 -3.06 -8.91
CA GLY A 465 1.72 -1.72 -9.43
C GLY A 465 3.14 -1.19 -9.17
N TYR A 466 3.98 -1.88 -8.39
CA TYR A 466 5.36 -1.44 -8.10
C TYR A 466 6.19 -1.29 -9.38
N LYS A 467 6.11 -2.29 -10.26
CA LYS A 467 6.84 -2.29 -11.53
C LYS A 467 6.39 -1.12 -12.40
N GLU A 468 5.09 -0.98 -12.59
CA GLU A 468 4.47 0.04 -13.42
C GLU A 468 4.73 1.46 -12.90
N GLU A 469 4.75 1.66 -11.59
CA GLU A 469 5.08 2.94 -10.95
C GLU A 469 6.52 3.37 -11.28
N MET A 470 7.48 2.47 -11.14
CA MET A 470 8.88 2.73 -11.46
C MET A 470 9.11 2.91 -12.97
N GLU A 471 8.38 2.19 -13.82
CA GLU A 471 8.42 2.37 -15.26
C GLU A 471 7.90 3.75 -15.69
N ASP A 472 6.75 4.18 -15.17
CA ASP A 472 6.19 5.51 -15.45
C ASP A 472 7.11 6.62 -14.92
N PHE A 473 7.71 6.43 -13.73
CA PHE A 473 8.70 7.37 -13.20
C PHE A 473 9.91 7.54 -14.13
N ALA A 474 10.49 6.43 -14.59
CA ALA A 474 11.61 6.46 -15.53
C ALA A 474 11.22 7.07 -16.89
N TYR A 475 10.02 6.73 -17.37
CA TYR A 475 9.46 7.31 -18.58
C TYR A 475 9.33 8.84 -18.46
N CYS A 476 8.81 9.34 -17.34
CA CYS A 476 8.70 10.77 -17.10
C CYS A 476 10.07 11.46 -17.07
N ILE A 477 11.08 10.85 -16.45
CA ILE A 477 12.46 11.38 -16.42
C ILE A 477 13.01 11.53 -17.85
N ARG A 478 12.86 10.49 -18.68
CA ARG A 478 13.38 10.50 -20.06
C ARG A 478 12.75 11.56 -20.94
N ARG A 479 11.55 12.03 -20.60
CA ARG A 479 10.83 13.09 -21.34
C ARG A 479 10.88 14.45 -20.65
N TRP A 480 11.49 14.54 -19.47
CA TRP A 480 11.45 15.75 -18.64
C TRP A 480 11.95 17.00 -19.39
N ASN A 481 13.05 16.84 -20.14
CA ASN A 481 13.68 17.92 -20.90
C ASN A 481 13.07 18.16 -22.30
N ASP A 482 12.14 17.32 -22.75
CA ASP A 482 11.50 17.41 -24.09
C ASP A 482 10.24 18.30 -24.09
N GLY A 483 10.19 19.33 -23.22
CA GLY A 483 9.03 20.21 -23.07
C GLY A 483 7.91 19.67 -22.17
N MET A 484 8.11 18.50 -21.55
CA MET A 484 7.16 17.97 -20.55
C MET A 484 7.20 18.73 -19.21
N SER A 485 8.22 19.58 -19.00
CA SER A 485 8.28 20.51 -17.87
C SER A 485 7.20 21.61 -17.92
N SER A 486 6.76 22.01 -19.13
CA SER A 486 5.75 23.09 -19.30
C SER A 486 4.29 22.64 -19.17
N ASP A 487 3.99 21.35 -19.35
CA ASP A 487 2.63 20.77 -19.23
C ASP A 487 2.52 19.76 -18.06
N ARG A 488 3.57 19.68 -17.22
CA ARG A 488 3.71 18.83 -16.02
C ARG A 488 2.81 17.58 -16.03
N ARG A 489 2.96 16.69 -17.01
CA ARG A 489 2.54 15.30 -16.81
C ARG A 489 3.49 14.71 -15.77
N ILE A 490 3.12 14.82 -14.50
CA ILE A 490 3.79 14.12 -13.41
C ILE A 490 3.30 12.66 -13.44
N THR A 491 3.99 11.79 -12.72
CA THR A 491 3.52 10.45 -12.34
C THR A 491 2.12 10.50 -11.72
N ARG A 492 1.47 9.34 -11.55
CA ARG A 492 0.07 9.26 -11.08
C ARG A 492 -0.12 9.63 -9.61
N CYS A 493 0.96 9.57 -8.83
CA CYS A 493 1.00 10.02 -7.44
C CYS A 493 2.09 11.10 -7.24
N PRO A 494 1.87 12.32 -7.76
CA PRO A 494 2.75 13.46 -7.48
C PRO A 494 2.62 13.86 -6.00
N GLY A 495 3.55 14.69 -5.52
CA GLY A 495 3.53 15.17 -4.14
C GLY A 495 2.19 15.75 -3.67
N LYS A 496 1.44 16.46 -4.52
CA LYS A 496 0.11 16.99 -4.17
C LYS A 496 -0.91 15.88 -3.84
N VAL A 497 -0.91 14.78 -4.60
CA VAL A 497 -1.84 13.66 -4.35
C VAL A 497 -1.46 12.97 -3.05
N ALA A 498 -0.19 12.62 -2.88
CA ALA A 498 0.28 11.94 -1.67
C ALA A 498 0.19 12.80 -0.40
N MET A 499 0.26 14.13 -0.53
CA MET A 499 0.03 15.05 0.59
C MET A 499 -1.41 14.94 1.10
N ALA A 500 -2.40 14.72 0.22
CA ALA A 500 -3.78 14.50 0.65
C ALA A 500 -3.87 13.27 1.57
N ASP A 501 -3.23 12.16 1.20
CA ASP A 501 -3.20 10.95 2.04
C ASP A 501 -2.50 11.20 3.38
N ALA A 502 -1.45 12.02 3.40
CA ALA A 502 -0.78 12.41 4.64
C ALA A 502 -1.68 13.25 5.54
N ILE A 503 -2.44 14.19 4.98
CA ILE A 503 -3.43 14.99 5.71
C ILE A 503 -4.47 14.06 6.33
N ILE A 504 -4.99 13.10 5.57
CA ILE A 504 -5.97 12.11 6.05
C ILE A 504 -5.40 11.29 7.21
N ALA A 505 -4.20 10.72 7.04
CA ALA A 505 -3.58 9.85 8.03
C ALA A 505 -3.26 10.59 9.34
N PHE A 506 -2.69 11.79 9.26
CA PHE A 506 -2.30 12.54 10.47
C PHE A 506 -3.48 13.23 11.16
N THR A 507 -4.49 13.68 10.40
CA THR A 507 -5.73 14.19 11.00
C THR A 507 -6.49 13.06 11.71
N ALA A 508 -6.49 11.85 11.16
CA ALA A 508 -7.04 10.67 11.84
C ALA A 508 -6.32 10.36 13.15
N ASN A 509 -4.98 10.38 13.16
CA ASN A 509 -4.19 10.25 14.39
C ASN A 509 -4.55 11.33 15.42
N LEU A 510 -4.76 12.56 14.97
CA LEU A 510 -5.14 13.67 15.83
C LEU A 510 -6.55 13.49 16.41
N ALA A 511 -7.52 13.05 15.60
CA ALA A 511 -8.88 12.76 16.01
C ALA A 511 -8.92 11.67 17.08
N MET A 512 -8.16 10.58 16.90
CA MET A 512 -8.03 9.52 17.91
C MET A 512 -7.40 10.03 19.20
N LYS A 513 -6.32 10.83 19.11
CA LYS A 513 -5.63 11.39 20.27
C LYS A 513 -6.55 12.30 21.09
N ARG A 514 -7.38 13.11 20.43
CA ARG A 514 -8.29 14.08 21.06
C ARG A 514 -9.65 13.50 21.42
N LYS A 515 -10.00 12.36 20.85
CA LYS A 515 -11.33 11.74 20.95
C LYS A 515 -12.44 12.69 20.48
N GLN A 516 -12.20 13.35 19.35
CA GLN A 516 -13.07 14.36 18.77
C GLN A 516 -13.30 14.10 17.28
N ARG A 517 -14.44 14.58 16.76
CA ARG A 517 -14.64 14.71 15.31
C ARG A 517 -13.85 15.94 14.85
N ILE A 518 -13.03 15.78 13.82
CA ILE A 518 -12.24 16.86 13.22
C ILE A 518 -12.71 17.06 11.78
N GLU A 519 -13.06 18.28 11.43
CA GLU A 519 -13.35 18.69 10.05
C GLU A 519 -12.06 19.01 9.31
N PHE A 520 -11.99 18.59 8.04
CA PHE A 520 -10.85 18.88 7.19
C PHE A 520 -10.98 20.29 6.60
N GLN A 521 -9.90 21.06 6.66
CA GLN A 521 -9.86 22.40 6.08
C GLN A 521 -9.32 22.37 4.65
N GLU A 522 -9.98 23.07 3.72
CA GLU A 522 -9.56 23.11 2.31
C GLU A 522 -8.12 23.63 2.15
N GLY A 523 -7.72 24.61 2.96
CA GLY A 523 -6.38 25.20 2.94
C GLY A 523 -5.25 24.21 3.28
N TRP A 524 -5.54 23.12 4.00
CA TRP A 524 -4.55 22.08 4.29
C TRP A 524 -4.09 21.39 3.00
N PHE A 525 -5.00 21.19 2.03
CA PHE A 525 -4.74 20.50 0.77
C PHE A 525 -4.11 21.40 -0.31
N ASP A 526 -3.99 22.70 -0.07
CA ASP A 526 -3.26 23.60 -0.96
C ASP A 526 -1.77 23.61 -0.63
N PRO A 527 -0.89 23.08 -1.51
CA PRO A 527 0.55 23.08 -1.27
C PRO A 527 1.16 24.49 -1.22
N LYS A 528 0.46 25.52 -1.73
CA LYS A 528 0.91 26.92 -1.71
C LYS A 528 0.56 27.66 -0.41
N ASN A 529 -0.37 27.12 0.39
CA ASN A 529 -0.79 27.72 1.65
C ASN A 529 0.04 27.13 2.82
N PHE A 530 1.27 27.60 3.02
CA PHE A 530 2.23 26.98 3.94
C PHE A 530 1.86 27.05 5.42
N ASP A 531 1.05 28.03 5.81
CA ASP A 531 0.66 28.21 7.21
C ASP A 531 -0.56 27.35 7.58
N SER A 532 -1.38 26.99 6.60
CA SER A 532 -2.55 26.14 6.80
C SER A 532 -2.14 24.66 6.84
N VAL A 533 -1.95 24.12 8.04
CA VAL A 533 -1.66 22.70 8.28
C VAL A 533 -2.35 22.22 9.55
N PRO A 534 -2.80 20.95 9.62
CA PRO A 534 -3.52 20.43 10.78
C PRO A 534 -2.67 20.46 12.06
N GLU A 535 -1.34 20.36 11.96
CA GLU A 535 -0.45 20.43 13.13
C GLU A 535 -0.28 21.85 13.74
N LYS A 536 -0.69 22.91 13.04
CA LYS A 536 -0.59 24.31 13.50
C LYS A 536 -1.93 25.00 13.68
N ASP A 537 -3.02 24.35 13.28
CA ASP A 537 -4.36 24.90 13.43
C ASP A 537 -4.66 25.06 14.92
N GLY A 538 -4.93 26.28 15.39
CA GLY A 538 -5.06 26.60 16.83
C GLY A 538 -6.31 26.04 17.50
N GLU A 539 -7.33 25.67 16.73
CA GLU A 539 -8.46 24.88 17.26
C GLU A 539 -8.04 23.42 17.46
N LEU A 540 -7.03 23.01 16.67
CA LEU A 540 -6.30 21.79 16.82
C LEU A 540 -5.13 22.02 17.82
N ALA A 541 -3.87 22.21 17.43
CA ALA A 541 -2.68 22.46 18.28
C ALA A 541 -2.90 22.41 19.82
#